data_AF-A0A813C6S5-F1
#
_entry.id   AF-A0A813C6S5-F1
#
_cell.length_a   1.000
_cell.length_b   1.000
_cell.length_c   1.000
_cell.angle_alpha   90.00
_cell.angle_beta   90.00
_cell.angle_gamma   90.00
#
_symmetry.space_group_name_H-M   'P 1'
#
loop_
_entity.id
_entity.type
_entity.pdbx_description
1 polymer ?
#
loop_
_entity_poly.entity_id
_entity_poly.type
_entity_poly.pdbx_seq_one_letter_code
_entity_poly.pdbx_strand_id
1 'polypeptide(L)'
;MDVWEELHWRFFEELKESLRLLKKEAGRETMSLSDIKFFALMPNATGTAWLELPRTFDLRFPDGWFMTEVLPRIERKQERMLWRLTWEGTRSAKPSAHAGGDQKAEVAPKPTVKNLWGPKLTTEEVNKAKERAPVDREGLLLCWGALTHMGCSNLACGRSHSDLQGKFEALDPCVQIQLLRRGGLRRMKPETKESVAEKIKVIRAAVAKDKASKITDRKSGHGEEEPPGETRAGGEKVVQFEEIPEEFGAVDYTIAEEDLRATEAAKGESAPQEAKDLVAQAESLANGPVLGKLHNASDDLFAWAATRVAVAPHASLEDILGEMATYGIGEMAAEATDILEAQCGARAGSSGGIQVSAVVWESGCPGKATATIEGVVWTVWDYKEE
;
A
#
# COMPACT_ATOMS: atom_id res chain seq x y z
N MET A 1 16.06 -3.63 1.22
CA MET A 1 15.29 -4.59 2.02
C MET A 1 14.36 -3.78 2.88
N ASP A 2 13.08 -4.02 2.72
CA ASP A 2 12.04 -3.37 3.50
C ASP A 2 12.10 -3.88 4.96
N VAL A 3 11.64 -3.07 5.93
CA VAL A 3 11.63 -3.46 7.35
C VAL A 3 10.74 -4.70 7.55
N TRP A 4 9.63 -4.75 6.81
CA TRP A 4 8.73 -5.90 6.78
C TRP A 4 9.44 -7.18 6.32
N GLU A 5 10.21 -7.12 5.22
CA GLU A 5 10.98 -8.26 4.71
C GLU A 5 12.02 -8.75 5.72
N GLU A 6 12.68 -7.84 6.43
CA GLU A 6 13.67 -8.17 7.45
C GLU A 6 13.04 -8.87 8.67
N LEU A 7 11.89 -8.38 9.15
CA LEU A 7 11.15 -9.01 10.25
C LEU A 7 10.64 -10.39 9.85
N HIS A 8 10.10 -10.53 8.64
CA HIS A 8 9.68 -11.82 8.10
C HIS A 8 10.83 -12.82 8.04
N TRP A 9 12.00 -12.38 7.55
CA TRP A 9 13.18 -13.22 7.48
C TRP A 9 13.62 -13.66 8.88
N ARG A 10 13.65 -12.74 9.86
CA ARG A 10 14.00 -13.06 11.24
C ARG A 10 13.02 -14.02 11.90
N PHE A 11 11.71 -13.80 11.70
CA PHE A 11 10.68 -14.69 12.20
C PHE A 11 10.87 -16.13 11.70
N PHE A 12 11.14 -16.31 10.41
CA PHE A 12 11.39 -17.64 9.85
C PHE A 12 12.69 -18.26 10.36
N GLU A 13 13.74 -17.48 10.63
CA GLU A 13 14.95 -18.01 11.25
C GLU A 13 14.73 -18.46 12.69
N GLU A 14 13.99 -17.68 13.50
CA GLU A 14 13.61 -18.08 14.86
C GLU A 14 12.70 -19.31 14.88
N LEU A 15 11.78 -19.43 13.92
CA LEU A 15 10.94 -20.62 13.76
C LEU A 15 11.75 -21.86 13.34
N LYS A 16 12.73 -21.70 12.45
CA LYS A 16 13.67 -22.78 12.11
C LYS A 16 14.51 -23.20 13.31
N GLU A 17 14.93 -22.26 14.14
CA GLU A 17 15.68 -22.57 15.35
C GLU A 17 14.83 -23.32 16.38
N SER A 18 13.58 -22.91 16.54
CA SER A 18 12.59 -23.63 17.36
C SER A 18 12.40 -25.06 16.86
N LEU A 19 12.31 -25.25 15.54
CA LEU A 19 12.25 -26.59 14.94
C LEU A 19 13.54 -27.41 15.16
N ARG A 20 14.71 -26.79 15.17
CA ARG A 20 15.98 -27.48 15.49
C ARG A 20 16.02 -27.93 16.94
N LEU A 21 15.56 -27.08 17.87
CA LEU A 21 15.42 -27.44 19.28
C LEU A 21 14.45 -28.61 19.46
N LEU A 22 13.31 -28.59 18.77
CA LEU A 22 12.32 -29.68 18.80
C LEU A 22 12.93 -31.00 18.36
N LYS A 23 13.68 -30.99 17.25
CA LYS A 23 14.35 -32.19 16.72
C LYS A 23 15.42 -32.72 17.67
N LYS A 24 16.17 -31.81 18.31
CA LYS A 24 17.19 -32.16 19.30
C LYS A 24 16.56 -32.83 20.52
N GLU A 25 15.45 -32.29 21.01
CA GLU A 25 14.75 -32.82 22.19
C GLU A 25 14.02 -34.14 21.89
N ALA A 26 13.43 -34.28 20.70
CA ALA A 26 12.84 -35.52 20.23
C ALA A 26 13.89 -36.61 19.87
N GLY A 27 15.17 -36.25 19.77
CA GLY A 27 16.25 -37.16 19.38
C GLY A 27 16.11 -37.72 17.96
N ARG A 28 15.39 -37.03 17.07
CA ARG A 28 15.11 -37.47 15.70
C ARG A 28 15.49 -36.39 14.69
N GLU A 29 16.32 -36.75 13.71
CA GLU A 29 16.76 -35.82 12.65
C GLU A 29 15.64 -35.54 11.63
N THR A 30 14.82 -36.55 11.36
CA THR A 30 13.65 -36.49 10.46
C THR A 30 12.36 -36.74 11.25
N MET A 31 11.43 -35.80 11.18
CA MET A 31 10.10 -35.93 11.79
C MET A 31 9.03 -35.70 10.74
N SER A 32 7.93 -36.45 10.83
CA SER A 32 6.73 -36.21 10.04
C SER A 32 5.99 -34.96 10.55
N LEU A 33 5.09 -34.40 9.74
CA LEU A 33 4.29 -33.25 10.14
C LEU A 33 3.35 -33.59 11.31
N SER A 34 2.85 -34.83 11.41
CA SER A 34 2.04 -35.29 12.55
C SER A 34 2.86 -35.36 13.83
N ASP A 35 4.10 -35.84 13.75
CA ASP A 35 4.99 -35.91 14.91
C ASP A 35 5.33 -34.49 15.39
N ILE A 36 5.67 -33.59 14.47
CA ILE A 36 5.97 -32.19 14.82
C ILE A 36 4.77 -31.54 15.52
N LYS A 37 3.55 -31.73 15.00
CA LYS A 37 2.33 -31.23 15.65
C LYS A 37 2.14 -31.80 17.05
N PHE A 38 2.34 -33.11 17.21
CA PHE A 38 2.21 -33.77 18.50
C PHE A 38 3.19 -33.18 19.52
N PHE A 39 4.48 -33.13 19.19
CA PHE A 39 5.50 -32.59 20.10
C PHE A 39 5.32 -31.09 20.37
N ALA A 40 4.92 -30.30 19.36
CA ALA A 40 4.68 -28.87 19.52
C ALA A 40 3.51 -28.57 20.47
N LEU A 41 2.49 -29.44 20.50
CA LEU A 41 1.30 -29.29 21.34
C LEU A 41 1.41 -30.01 22.68
N MET A 42 2.46 -30.81 22.90
CA MET A 42 2.66 -31.42 24.22
C MET A 42 2.89 -30.33 25.27
N PRO A 43 2.28 -30.47 26.45
CA PRO A 43 2.51 -29.54 27.54
C PRO A 43 3.95 -29.66 28.02
N ASN A 44 4.60 -28.53 28.19
CA ASN A 44 5.90 -28.43 28.84
C ASN A 44 5.74 -28.61 30.36
N ALA A 45 6.86 -28.56 31.10
CA ALA A 45 6.85 -28.69 32.56
C ALA A 45 5.99 -27.62 33.29
N THR A 46 5.68 -26.50 32.64
CA THR A 46 4.80 -25.44 33.16
C THR A 46 3.35 -25.57 32.71
N GLY A 47 2.99 -26.62 31.96
CA GLY A 47 1.63 -26.88 31.47
C GLY A 47 1.23 -26.06 30.23
N THR A 48 2.14 -25.31 29.62
CA THR A 48 1.91 -24.57 28.37
C THR A 48 2.40 -25.40 27.18
N ALA A 49 1.89 -25.14 25.97
CA ALA A 49 2.37 -25.85 24.78
C ALA A 49 3.88 -25.68 24.62
N TRP A 50 4.58 -26.74 24.22
CA TRP A 50 6.04 -26.72 24.02
C TRP A 50 6.45 -25.67 22.98
N LEU A 51 5.68 -25.53 21.90
CA LEU A 51 5.96 -24.54 20.87
C LEU A 51 5.41 -23.17 21.26
N GLU A 52 6.30 -22.27 21.64
CA GLU A 52 6.02 -20.84 21.72
C GLU A 52 6.39 -20.17 20.40
N LEU A 53 5.46 -19.41 19.82
CA LEU A 53 5.72 -18.68 18.58
C LEU A 53 6.74 -17.56 18.81
N PRO A 54 7.63 -17.30 17.84
CA PRO A 54 8.57 -16.19 17.93
C PRO A 54 7.86 -14.84 18.11
N ARG A 55 8.33 -14.02 19.06
CA ARG A 55 7.80 -12.69 19.37
C ARG A 55 8.37 -11.58 18.49
N THR A 56 8.95 -11.93 17.34
CA THR A 56 9.68 -11.01 16.45
C THR A 56 8.81 -9.86 15.93
N PHE A 57 7.50 -10.08 15.81
CA PHE A 57 6.52 -9.07 15.38
C PHE A 57 5.87 -8.30 16.54
N ASP A 58 6.16 -8.63 17.80
CA ASP A 58 5.62 -7.87 18.93
C ASP A 58 6.41 -6.58 19.14
N LEU A 59 5.86 -5.48 18.61
CA LEU A 59 6.48 -4.15 18.68
C LEU A 59 6.52 -3.59 20.10
N ARG A 60 5.74 -4.15 21.03
CA ARG A 60 5.65 -3.67 22.42
C ARG A 60 6.68 -4.33 23.33
N PHE A 61 7.35 -5.37 22.85
CA PHE A 61 8.34 -6.09 23.64
C PHE A 61 9.68 -5.34 23.60
N PRO A 62 10.15 -4.79 24.74
CA PRO A 62 11.32 -3.90 24.77
C PRO A 62 12.61 -4.61 24.36
N ASP A 63 12.74 -5.90 24.68
CA ASP A 63 13.91 -6.71 24.33
C ASP A 63 13.76 -7.38 22.94
N GLY A 64 12.73 -7.01 22.18
CA GLY A 64 12.47 -7.56 20.86
C GLY A 64 13.46 -7.07 19.81
N TRP A 65 13.67 -7.86 18.76
CA TRP A 65 14.51 -7.49 17.62
C TRP A 65 14.13 -6.14 17.00
N PHE A 66 12.82 -5.85 16.93
CA PHE A 66 12.34 -4.58 16.40
C PHE A 66 12.83 -3.39 17.23
N MET A 67 12.63 -3.43 18.55
CA MET A 67 12.99 -2.33 19.45
C MET A 67 14.50 -2.15 19.58
N THR A 68 15.26 -3.25 19.60
CA THR A 68 16.71 -3.22 19.83
C THR A 68 17.50 -2.85 18.57
N GLU A 69 17.09 -3.32 17.39
CA GLU A 69 17.89 -3.19 16.17
C GLU A 69 17.21 -2.33 15.10
N VAL A 70 15.92 -2.53 14.87
CA VAL A 70 15.19 -1.84 13.79
C VAL A 70 14.90 -0.39 14.17
N LEU A 71 14.37 -0.15 15.36
CA LEU A 71 13.94 1.17 15.82
C LEU A 71 15.10 2.18 15.87
N PRO A 72 16.29 1.86 16.44
CA PRO A 72 17.43 2.77 16.41
C PRO A 72 17.95 3.05 14.99
N ARG A 73 17.74 2.13 14.04
CA ARG A 73 18.09 2.36 12.63
C ARG A 73 17.09 3.32 11.96
N ILE A 74 15.80 3.21 12.28
CA ILE A 74 14.76 4.12 11.81
C ILE A 74 15.00 5.52 12.39
N GLU A 75 15.22 5.63 13.70
CA GLU A 75 15.53 6.89 14.38
C GLU A 75 16.75 7.56 13.77
N ARG A 76 17.87 6.84 13.59
CA ARG A 76 19.06 7.39 12.89
C ARG A 76 18.77 7.84 11.47
N LYS A 77 17.84 7.19 10.74
CA LYS A 77 17.42 7.66 9.40
C LYS A 77 16.59 8.94 9.50
N GLN A 78 15.68 9.02 10.46
CA GLN A 78 14.85 10.20 10.72
C GLN A 78 15.71 11.37 11.20
N GLU A 79 16.59 11.18 12.17
CA GLU A 79 17.54 12.19 12.64
C GLU A 79 18.42 12.72 11.50
N ARG A 80 18.96 11.83 10.65
CA ARG A 80 19.70 12.27 9.46
C ARG A 80 18.83 13.05 8.48
N MET A 81 17.59 12.65 8.29
CA MET A 81 16.65 13.37 7.41
C MET A 81 16.32 14.74 7.97
N LEU A 82 15.99 14.83 9.26
CA LEU A 82 15.74 16.07 9.98
C LEU A 82 16.98 16.95 9.95
N TRP A 83 18.17 16.40 10.21
CA TRP A 83 19.44 17.11 10.14
C TRP A 83 19.69 17.69 8.74
N ARG A 84 19.41 16.94 7.67
CA ARG A 84 19.47 17.48 6.31
C ARG A 84 18.45 18.58 6.09
N LEU A 85 17.21 18.39 6.53
CA LEU A 85 16.15 19.39 6.35
C LEU A 85 16.46 20.70 7.10
N THR A 86 16.98 20.60 8.32
CA THR A 86 17.27 21.75 9.18
C THR A 86 18.59 22.43 8.86
N TRP A 87 19.64 21.68 8.51
CA TRP A 87 21.00 22.24 8.33
C TRP A 87 21.48 22.28 6.88
N GLU A 88 21.08 21.35 6.00
CA GLU A 88 21.34 21.51 4.57
C GLU A 88 20.35 22.49 3.91
N GLY A 89 19.30 22.86 4.65
CA GLY A 89 18.17 23.64 4.19
C GLY A 89 17.45 22.93 3.04
N THR A 90 16.29 23.46 2.65
CA THR A 90 15.76 23.28 1.31
C THR A 90 16.72 23.94 0.30
N ARG A 91 17.95 23.41 0.18
CA ARG A 91 18.71 23.52 -1.06
C ARG A 91 17.93 22.71 -2.09
N SER A 92 16.90 23.37 -2.62
CA SER A 92 16.45 23.21 -3.99
C SER A 92 17.68 22.80 -4.79
N ALA A 93 17.59 21.60 -5.40
CA ALA A 93 18.62 21.07 -6.25
C ALA A 93 19.23 22.22 -7.06
N LYS A 94 20.49 22.57 -6.77
CA LYS A 94 21.16 23.69 -7.46
C LYS A 94 20.96 23.49 -8.96
N PRO A 95 20.39 24.47 -9.70
CA PRO A 95 20.60 24.49 -11.13
C PRO A 95 22.10 24.65 -11.34
N SER A 96 22.67 23.73 -12.10
CA SER A 96 24.05 23.77 -12.55
C SER A 96 24.29 25.05 -13.35
N ALA A 97 24.66 26.13 -12.67
CA ALA A 97 25.19 27.34 -13.29
C ALA A 97 26.72 27.19 -13.37
N HIS A 98 27.20 26.58 -14.45
CA HIS A 98 28.55 26.88 -14.93
C HIS A 98 28.46 28.16 -15.76
N ALA A 99 28.80 29.28 -15.11
CA ALA A 99 29.23 30.49 -15.78
C ALA A 99 30.71 30.32 -16.14
N GLY A 100 31.02 30.39 -17.43
CA GLY A 100 32.38 30.26 -17.97
C GLY A 100 32.32 29.74 -19.40
N GLY A 101 32.35 30.66 -20.36
CA GLY A 101 32.17 30.37 -21.77
C GLY A 101 33.28 29.50 -22.36
N ASP A 102 32.88 28.63 -23.29
CA ASP A 102 33.57 28.48 -24.57
C ASP A 102 32.58 27.91 -25.58
N GLN A 103 32.36 28.66 -26.66
CA GLN A 103 31.53 28.23 -27.78
C GLN A 103 32.26 27.12 -28.53
N LYS A 104 31.76 25.90 -28.43
CA LYS A 104 32.10 24.84 -29.40
C LYS A 104 30.83 24.17 -29.87
N ALA A 105 30.55 24.40 -31.15
CA ALA A 105 29.59 23.76 -32.07
C ALA A 105 28.48 22.88 -31.45
N GLU A 106 27.22 23.23 -31.75
CA GLU A 106 26.02 22.43 -31.47
C GLU A 106 26.20 20.95 -31.84
N VAL A 107 26.48 20.14 -30.83
CA VAL A 107 26.25 18.69 -30.88
C VAL A 107 24.88 18.46 -30.25
N ALA A 108 23.96 17.86 -31.02
CA ALA A 108 22.62 17.51 -30.57
C ALA A 108 22.67 16.92 -29.14
N PRO A 109 21.75 17.32 -28.24
CA PRO A 109 21.86 17.04 -26.81
C PRO A 109 21.87 15.54 -26.57
N LYS A 110 22.99 14.95 -26.14
CA LYS A 110 23.04 13.50 -25.87
C LYS A 110 22.11 13.14 -24.69
N PRO A 111 21.35 12.04 -24.78
CA PRO A 111 20.55 11.58 -23.65
C PRO A 111 21.47 11.19 -22.49
N THR A 112 21.15 11.65 -21.29
CA THR A 112 21.88 11.29 -20.06
C THR A 112 21.03 10.37 -19.20
N VAL A 113 21.64 9.61 -18.29
CA VAL A 113 20.92 8.67 -17.39
C VAL A 113 19.79 9.36 -16.59
N LYS A 114 19.93 10.67 -16.33
CA LYS A 114 18.93 11.51 -15.66
C LYS A 114 17.86 12.06 -16.62
N ASN A 115 18.20 12.29 -17.89
CA ASN A 115 17.31 12.79 -18.94
C ASN A 115 17.20 11.80 -20.10
N LEU A 116 16.56 10.66 -19.83
CA LEU A 116 16.16 9.71 -20.86
C LEU A 116 15.09 10.33 -21.76
N TRP A 117 15.19 10.11 -23.05
CA TRP A 117 14.21 10.61 -24.01
C TRP A 117 12.91 9.82 -23.97
N GLY A 118 11.81 10.42 -24.42
CA GLY A 118 10.49 9.78 -24.50
C GLY A 118 9.75 9.56 -23.16
N PRO A 119 8.48 9.10 -23.23
CA PRO A 119 7.64 8.87 -22.07
C PRO A 119 8.24 7.83 -21.11
N LYS A 120 7.96 7.98 -19.81
CA LYS A 120 8.41 7.03 -18.78
C LYS A 120 7.79 5.64 -19.04
N LEU A 121 8.57 4.59 -18.83
CA LEU A 121 8.10 3.21 -18.91
C LEU A 121 7.46 2.83 -17.58
N THR A 122 6.45 1.97 -17.63
CA THR A 122 5.89 1.38 -16.41
C THR A 122 6.90 0.43 -15.76
N THR A 123 6.75 0.17 -14.47
CA THR A 123 7.61 -0.76 -13.72
C THR A 123 7.62 -2.16 -14.33
N GLU A 124 6.46 -2.62 -14.83
CA GLU A 124 6.33 -3.90 -15.53
C GLU A 124 7.11 -3.96 -16.84
N GLU A 125 7.05 -2.91 -17.66
CA GLU A 125 7.82 -2.83 -18.91
C GLU A 125 9.34 -2.83 -18.61
N VAL A 126 9.76 -2.19 -17.51
CA VAL A 126 11.15 -2.17 -17.07
C VAL A 126 11.62 -3.55 -16.62
N ASN A 127 10.79 -4.31 -15.89
CA ASN A 127 11.15 -5.65 -15.42
C ASN A 127 11.21 -6.65 -16.57
N LYS A 128 10.22 -6.63 -17.48
CA LYS A 128 10.24 -7.45 -18.71
C LYS A 128 11.46 -7.17 -19.59
N ALA A 129 11.86 -5.90 -19.69
CA ALA A 129 13.07 -5.53 -20.43
C ALA A 129 14.36 -6.04 -19.76
N LYS A 130 14.39 -6.19 -18.42
CA LYS A 130 15.55 -6.74 -17.70
C LYS A 130 15.65 -8.26 -17.88
N GLU A 131 14.53 -8.97 -17.83
CA GLU A 131 14.46 -10.43 -17.98
C GLU A 131 14.83 -10.87 -19.41
N ARG A 132 14.43 -10.08 -20.41
CA ARG A 132 14.70 -10.36 -21.83
C ARG A 132 15.87 -9.55 -22.39
N ALA A 133 16.76 -9.09 -21.50
CA ALA A 133 17.92 -8.32 -21.90
C ALA A 133 18.86 -9.16 -22.78
N PRO A 134 19.43 -8.58 -23.86
CA PRO A 134 20.30 -9.32 -24.76
C PRO A 134 21.64 -9.65 -24.08
N VAL A 135 22.11 -10.86 -24.33
CA VAL A 135 23.38 -11.41 -23.82
C VAL A 135 24.42 -11.48 -24.93
N ASP A 136 25.69 -11.48 -24.54
CA ASP A 136 26.81 -11.74 -25.44
C ASP A 136 27.00 -13.24 -25.72
N ARG A 137 27.90 -13.60 -26.63
CA ARG A 137 28.36 -14.98 -26.92
C ARG A 137 28.80 -15.73 -25.67
N GLU A 138 29.32 -15.00 -24.69
CA GLU A 138 29.82 -15.51 -23.41
C GLU A 138 28.72 -15.61 -22.33
N GLY A 139 27.47 -15.28 -22.66
CA GLY A 139 26.33 -15.30 -21.73
C GLY A 139 26.27 -14.10 -20.79
N LEU A 140 27.20 -13.15 -20.89
CA LEU A 140 27.19 -11.93 -20.08
C LEU A 140 26.19 -10.90 -20.63
N LEU A 141 25.47 -10.22 -19.74
CA LEU A 141 24.50 -9.18 -20.10
C LEU A 141 25.18 -7.99 -20.78
N LEU A 142 24.63 -7.56 -21.92
CA LEU A 142 25.15 -6.41 -22.65
C LEU A 142 24.88 -5.10 -21.91
N CYS A 143 25.87 -4.21 -21.95
CA CYS A 143 25.75 -2.87 -21.42
C CYS A 143 24.91 -1.99 -22.35
N TRP A 144 23.68 -1.69 -21.96
CA TRP A 144 22.78 -0.82 -22.73
C TRP A 144 23.33 0.60 -22.93
N GLY A 145 24.17 1.09 -22.01
CA GLY A 145 24.86 2.37 -22.17
C GLY A 145 25.92 2.32 -23.27
N ALA A 146 26.74 1.27 -23.31
CA ALA A 146 27.77 1.09 -24.34
C ALA A 146 27.17 0.84 -25.74
N LEU A 147 26.05 0.12 -25.81
CA LEU A 147 25.35 -0.18 -27.07
C LEU A 147 24.67 1.04 -27.73
N THR A 148 24.42 2.11 -26.96
CA THR A 148 23.64 3.27 -27.41
C THR A 148 24.49 4.51 -27.55
N HIS A 149 23.97 5.53 -28.23
CA HIS A 149 24.65 6.83 -28.40
C HIS A 149 24.91 7.59 -27.08
N MET A 150 24.35 7.11 -25.96
CA MET A 150 24.66 7.57 -24.60
C MET A 150 26.11 7.27 -24.17
N GLY A 151 26.64 6.11 -24.57
CA GLY A 151 27.93 5.60 -24.11
C GLY A 151 27.90 5.10 -22.66
N CYS A 152 28.84 4.21 -22.31
CA CYS A 152 29.11 3.82 -20.93
C CYS A 152 30.25 4.70 -20.38
N SER A 153 29.99 5.47 -19.33
CA SER A 153 31.01 6.31 -18.67
C SER A 153 31.80 5.57 -17.59
N ASN A 154 31.44 4.32 -17.29
CA ASN A 154 32.10 3.53 -16.25
C ASN A 154 33.25 2.72 -16.83
N LEU A 155 34.47 2.97 -16.34
CA LEU A 155 35.71 2.30 -16.76
C LEU A 155 35.77 0.83 -16.31
N ALA A 156 35.07 0.48 -15.22
CA ALA A 156 34.96 -0.89 -14.70
C ALA A 156 33.52 -1.40 -14.82
N CYS A 157 32.97 -1.43 -16.04
CA CYS A 157 31.63 -1.93 -16.26
C CYS A 157 31.59 -3.46 -16.13
N GLY A 158 30.82 -3.97 -15.16
CA GLY A 158 30.59 -5.42 -15.00
C GLY A 158 29.66 -6.05 -16.05
N ARG A 159 29.47 -5.39 -17.20
CA ARG A 159 28.61 -5.81 -18.32
C ARG A 159 29.41 -5.75 -19.61
N SER A 160 29.08 -6.61 -20.58
CA SER A 160 29.81 -6.69 -21.84
C SER A 160 29.62 -5.42 -22.68
N HIS A 161 30.72 -4.97 -23.32
CA HIS A 161 30.78 -3.83 -24.23
C HIS A 161 30.83 -4.26 -25.71
N SER A 162 30.44 -5.48 -26.00
CA SER A 162 30.35 -6.02 -27.35
C SER A 162 29.12 -5.48 -28.10
N ASP A 163 29.14 -5.63 -29.42
CA ASP A 163 28.05 -5.19 -30.28
C ASP A 163 26.84 -6.14 -30.20
N LEU A 164 25.64 -5.58 -30.41
CA LEU A 164 24.40 -6.35 -30.40
C LEU A 164 24.40 -7.40 -31.52
N GLN A 165 24.28 -8.67 -31.14
CA GLN A 165 24.13 -9.78 -32.06
C GLN A 165 22.66 -9.87 -32.53
N GLY A 166 22.42 -9.61 -33.82
CA GLY A 166 21.08 -9.68 -34.42
C GLY A 166 20.47 -8.32 -34.82
N LYS A 167 19.27 -8.39 -35.42
CA LYS A 167 18.51 -7.22 -35.88
C LYS A 167 17.81 -6.52 -34.71
N PHE A 168 17.72 -5.19 -34.78
CA PHE A 168 17.04 -4.39 -33.75
C PHE A 168 15.57 -4.76 -33.59
N GLU A 169 14.90 -5.09 -34.69
CA GLU A 169 13.48 -5.48 -34.75
C GLU A 169 13.20 -6.85 -34.13
N ALA A 170 14.21 -7.71 -33.99
CA ALA A 170 14.08 -9.04 -33.40
C ALA A 170 14.15 -9.02 -31.86
N LEU A 171 14.49 -7.88 -31.25
CA LEU A 171 14.50 -7.72 -29.80
C LEU A 171 13.09 -7.59 -29.23
N ASP A 172 12.93 -7.91 -27.95
CA ASP A 172 11.66 -7.68 -27.26
C ASP A 172 11.26 -6.18 -27.35
N PRO A 173 9.99 -5.86 -27.64
CA PRO A 173 9.50 -4.48 -27.75
C PRO A 173 9.86 -3.59 -26.55
N CYS A 174 9.90 -4.13 -25.32
CA CYS A 174 10.27 -3.39 -24.12
C CYS A 174 11.77 -3.03 -24.10
N VAL A 175 12.61 -3.91 -24.62
CA VAL A 175 14.07 -3.69 -24.78
C VAL A 175 14.33 -2.67 -25.90
N GLN A 176 13.60 -2.76 -27.01
CA GLN A 176 13.69 -1.79 -28.10
C GLN A 176 13.40 -0.36 -27.61
N ILE A 177 12.32 -0.19 -26.83
CA ILE A 177 11.95 1.09 -26.24
C ILE A 177 13.08 1.60 -25.31
N GLN A 178 13.64 0.73 -24.45
CA GLN A 178 14.74 1.11 -23.54
C GLN A 178 16.02 1.55 -24.26
N LEU A 179 16.30 1.01 -25.45
CA LEU A 179 17.43 1.43 -26.27
C LEU A 179 17.14 2.74 -27.02
N LEU A 180 15.91 2.92 -27.52
CA LEU A 180 15.49 4.17 -28.16
C LEU A 180 15.51 5.36 -27.20
N ARG A 181 15.07 5.17 -25.95
CA ARG A 181 15.13 6.21 -24.91
C ARG A 181 16.55 6.66 -24.55
N ARG A 182 17.55 5.83 -24.86
CA ARG A 182 18.98 6.13 -24.69
C ARG A 182 19.65 6.66 -25.97
N GLY A 183 18.86 7.06 -26.97
CA GLY A 183 19.34 7.68 -28.21
C GLY A 183 19.48 6.71 -29.38
N GLY A 184 19.02 5.47 -29.24
CA GLY A 184 19.15 4.44 -30.26
C GLY A 184 20.53 3.76 -30.25
N LEU A 185 20.64 2.68 -31.02
CA LEU A 185 21.90 1.92 -31.14
C LEU A 185 22.98 2.75 -31.82
N ARG A 186 24.23 2.61 -31.37
CA ARG A 186 25.38 3.34 -31.94
C ARG A 186 25.60 3.08 -33.43
N ARG A 187 25.23 1.88 -33.91
CA ARG A 187 25.28 1.49 -35.34
C ARG A 187 24.19 2.13 -36.21
N MET A 188 23.13 2.67 -35.59
CA MET A 188 22.01 3.32 -36.27
C MET A 188 22.19 4.84 -36.26
N LYS A 189 21.52 5.54 -37.18
CA LYS A 189 21.47 7.01 -37.19
C LYS A 189 20.97 7.51 -35.83
N PRO A 190 21.60 8.53 -35.21
CA PRO A 190 21.12 9.09 -33.96
C PRO A 190 19.69 9.60 -34.14
N GLU A 191 18.79 9.12 -33.28
CA GLU A 191 17.38 9.48 -33.32
C GLU A 191 17.18 10.85 -32.65
N THR A 192 16.21 11.65 -33.13
CA THR A 192 15.84 12.90 -32.45
C THR A 192 14.81 12.62 -31.35
N LYS A 193 14.69 13.52 -30.37
CA LYS A 193 13.76 13.39 -29.23
C LYS A 193 12.31 13.15 -29.67
N GLU A 194 11.90 13.78 -30.77
CA GLU A 194 10.56 13.66 -31.36
C GLU A 194 10.38 12.31 -32.08
N SER A 195 11.36 11.90 -32.89
CA SER A 195 11.33 10.59 -33.56
C SER A 195 11.31 9.42 -32.56
N VAL A 196 12.01 9.55 -31.43
CA VAL A 196 11.97 8.54 -30.35
C VAL A 196 10.56 8.43 -29.75
N ALA A 197 9.87 9.55 -29.51
CA ALA A 197 8.52 9.52 -28.96
C ALA A 197 7.52 8.88 -29.94
N GLU A 198 7.64 9.17 -31.23
CA GLU A 198 6.80 8.57 -32.28
C GLU A 198 7.05 7.08 -32.42
N LYS A 199 8.32 6.65 -32.48
CA LYS A 199 8.68 5.22 -32.57
C LYS A 199 8.19 4.43 -31.35
N ILE A 200 8.28 5.01 -30.14
CA ILE A 200 7.74 4.37 -28.92
C ILE A 200 6.21 4.22 -29.00
N LYS A 201 5.49 5.21 -29.54
CA LYS A 201 4.03 5.12 -29.75
C LYS A 201 3.69 4.01 -30.75
N VAL A 202 4.41 3.92 -31.87
CA VAL A 202 4.22 2.87 -32.88
C VAL A 202 4.47 1.47 -32.28
N ILE A 203 5.55 1.28 -31.52
CA ILE A 203 5.86 0.00 -30.88
C ILE A 203 4.78 -0.39 -29.85
N ARG A 204 4.30 0.56 -29.03
CA ARG A 204 3.21 0.30 -28.08
C ARG A 204 1.89 -0.05 -28.79
N ALA A 205 1.59 0.60 -29.91
CA ALA A 205 0.42 0.29 -30.72
C ALA A 205 0.52 -1.10 -31.36
N ALA A 206 1.70 -1.49 -31.85
CA ALA A 206 1.94 -2.84 -32.38
C ALA A 206 1.77 -3.92 -31.30
N VAL A 207 2.32 -3.71 -30.09
CA VAL A 207 2.14 -4.62 -28.95
C VAL A 207 0.67 -4.74 -28.53
N ALA A 208 -0.08 -3.62 -28.55
CA ALA A 208 -1.51 -3.64 -28.26
C ALA A 208 -2.29 -4.42 -29.33
N LYS A 209 -1.94 -4.25 -30.61
CA LYS A 209 -2.53 -4.98 -31.74
C LYS A 209 -2.23 -6.49 -31.66
N ASP A 210 -1.00 -6.88 -31.32
CA ASP A 210 -0.59 -8.29 -31.18
C ASP A 210 -1.25 -8.98 -29.98
N LYS A 211 -1.49 -8.23 -28.89
CA LYS A 211 -2.28 -8.74 -27.76
C LYS A 211 -3.74 -8.93 -28.18
N ALA A 212 -4.32 -7.98 -28.91
CA ALA A 212 -5.69 -8.09 -29.39
C ALA A 212 -5.85 -9.26 -30.38
N SER A 213 -4.93 -9.45 -31.32
CA SER A 213 -4.98 -10.56 -32.28
C SER A 213 -4.83 -11.93 -31.61
N LYS A 214 -3.96 -12.07 -30.60
CA LYS A 214 -3.85 -13.32 -29.83
C LYS A 214 -5.07 -13.63 -28.99
N ILE A 215 -5.80 -12.61 -28.53
CA ILE A 215 -7.07 -12.78 -27.80
C ILE A 215 -8.19 -13.19 -28.77
N THR A 216 -8.18 -12.69 -30.01
CA THR A 216 -9.15 -13.12 -31.03
C THR A 216 -8.85 -14.51 -31.59
N ASP A 217 -7.58 -14.87 -31.83
CA ASP A 217 -7.20 -16.19 -32.32
C ASP A 217 -7.53 -17.31 -31.31
N ARG A 218 -7.39 -17.04 -30.01
CA ARG A 218 -7.85 -17.94 -28.94
C ARG A 218 -9.38 -18.11 -28.88
N LYS A 219 -10.14 -17.24 -29.54
CA LYS A 219 -11.61 -17.33 -29.63
C LYS A 219 -12.08 -18.01 -30.92
N SER A 220 -11.23 -18.12 -31.94
CA SER A 220 -11.55 -18.74 -33.23
C SER A 220 -10.88 -20.08 -33.49
N GLY A 221 -10.02 -20.55 -32.58
CA GLY A 221 -9.43 -21.90 -32.63
C GLY A 221 -9.65 -22.63 -31.32
N HIS A 222 -10.74 -23.40 -31.21
CA HIS A 222 -10.81 -24.62 -30.41
C HIS A 222 -11.87 -25.57 -30.97
N GLY A 223 -11.42 -26.42 -31.89
CA GLY A 223 -11.99 -27.73 -32.13
C GLY A 223 -11.04 -28.76 -31.53
N GLU A 224 -11.62 -29.67 -30.76
CA GLU A 224 -11.06 -30.93 -30.19
C GLU A 224 -9.90 -30.81 -29.18
N GLU A 225 -10.26 -30.92 -27.89
CA GLU A 225 -9.34 -31.25 -26.79
C GLU A 225 -9.66 -32.65 -26.24
N GLU A 226 -8.68 -33.56 -26.33
CA GLU A 226 -8.45 -34.59 -25.31
C GLU A 226 -7.85 -33.92 -24.06
N PRO A 227 -8.16 -34.41 -22.83
CA PRO A 227 -7.67 -33.80 -21.60
C PRO A 227 -6.27 -34.34 -21.24
N PRO A 228 -5.38 -33.47 -20.74
CA PRO A 228 -4.93 -33.75 -19.38
C PRO A 228 -4.76 -32.48 -18.52
N GLY A 229 -5.37 -32.57 -17.33
CA GLY A 229 -4.86 -32.11 -16.04
C GLY A 229 -4.19 -30.75 -15.93
N GLU A 230 -4.87 -29.81 -15.27
CA GLU A 230 -4.22 -29.03 -14.21
C GLU A 230 -5.22 -28.53 -13.17
N THR A 231 -4.93 -28.92 -11.94
CA THR A 231 -5.43 -28.40 -10.68
C THR A 231 -5.29 -26.87 -10.60
N ARG A 232 -6.40 -26.12 -10.56
CA ARG A 232 -6.64 -25.08 -9.53
C ARG A 232 -8.07 -24.53 -9.61
N ALA A 233 -8.73 -24.59 -8.47
CA ALA A 233 -10.12 -24.25 -8.20
C ALA A 233 -10.45 -22.75 -8.33
N GLY A 234 -11.69 -22.43 -8.71
CA GLY A 234 -12.30 -21.13 -8.42
C GLY A 234 -13.15 -20.46 -9.51
N GLY A 235 -13.58 -21.17 -10.56
CA GLY A 235 -14.50 -20.61 -11.56
C GLY A 235 -15.93 -21.11 -11.36
N GLU A 236 -16.73 -20.37 -10.60
CA GLU A 236 -18.14 -20.64 -10.35
C GLU A 236 -18.96 -20.40 -11.64
N LYS A 237 -19.19 -21.47 -12.40
CA LYS A 237 -20.21 -21.51 -13.46
C LYS A 237 -21.41 -22.26 -12.89
N VAL A 238 -22.45 -21.51 -12.52
CA VAL A 238 -23.74 -22.08 -12.11
C VAL A 238 -24.35 -22.75 -13.34
N VAL A 239 -24.34 -24.08 -13.34
CA VAL A 239 -25.10 -24.90 -14.29
C VAL A 239 -26.50 -25.04 -13.73
N GLN A 240 -27.49 -24.47 -14.42
CA GLN A 240 -28.91 -24.69 -14.07
C GLN A 240 -29.31 -26.09 -14.53
N PHE A 241 -29.52 -26.99 -13.57
CA PHE A 241 -30.19 -28.27 -13.79
C PHE A 241 -31.68 -28.07 -13.52
N GLU A 242 -32.51 -28.09 -14.56
CA GLU A 242 -33.96 -27.83 -14.42
C GLU A 242 -34.75 -29.05 -13.92
N GLU A 243 -34.21 -30.28 -13.96
CA GLU A 243 -34.86 -31.45 -13.35
C GLU A 243 -33.82 -32.38 -12.74
N ILE A 244 -33.79 -32.45 -11.41
CA ILE A 244 -32.98 -33.41 -10.64
C ILE A 244 -33.71 -34.76 -10.73
N PRO A 245 -33.09 -35.82 -11.29
CA PRO A 245 -33.68 -37.16 -11.29
C PRO A 245 -33.99 -37.63 -9.85
N GLU A 246 -35.15 -38.25 -9.62
CA GLU A 246 -35.65 -38.66 -8.29
C GLU A 246 -34.61 -39.48 -7.48
N GLU A 247 -33.74 -40.23 -8.17
CA GLU A 247 -32.68 -41.05 -7.57
C GLU A 247 -31.56 -40.23 -6.91
N PHE A 248 -31.43 -38.94 -7.22
CA PHE A 248 -30.49 -37.99 -6.57
C PHE A 248 -31.14 -37.13 -5.48
N GLY A 249 -32.46 -37.24 -5.26
CA GLY A 249 -33.16 -36.56 -4.17
C GLY A 249 -32.97 -37.24 -2.80
N ALA A 250 -32.69 -38.54 -2.79
CA ALA A 250 -32.38 -39.32 -1.60
C ALA A 250 -30.87 -39.32 -1.34
N VAL A 251 -30.35 -38.19 -0.85
CA VAL A 251 -29.02 -38.15 -0.24
C VAL A 251 -29.16 -38.77 1.15
N ASP A 252 -28.55 -39.95 1.36
CA ASP A 252 -28.38 -40.52 2.70
C ASP A 252 -27.42 -39.63 3.48
N TYR A 253 -27.97 -38.68 4.24
CA TYR A 253 -27.19 -37.81 5.10
C TYR A 253 -26.46 -38.65 6.14
N THR A 254 -25.17 -38.39 6.30
CA THR A 254 -24.41 -39.03 7.38
C THR A 254 -24.88 -38.50 8.73
N ILE A 255 -24.76 -39.29 9.79
CA ILE A 255 -25.16 -38.92 11.17
C ILE A 255 -24.57 -37.55 11.57
N ALA A 256 -23.37 -37.21 11.09
CA ALA A 256 -22.73 -35.93 11.35
C ALA A 256 -23.41 -34.73 10.66
N GLU A 257 -24.05 -34.92 9.50
CA GLU A 257 -24.81 -33.87 8.81
C GLU A 257 -26.21 -33.70 9.39
N GLU A 258 -26.81 -34.77 9.90
CA GLU A 258 -28.04 -34.67 10.70
C GLU A 258 -27.81 -33.91 12.00
N ASP A 259 -26.69 -34.15 12.69
CA ASP A 259 -26.30 -33.40 13.89
C ASP A 259 -26.10 -31.90 13.57
N LEU A 260 -25.47 -31.56 12.44
CA LEU A 260 -25.30 -30.16 12.03
C LEU A 260 -26.65 -29.49 11.69
N ARG A 261 -27.54 -30.18 10.99
CA ARG A 261 -28.91 -29.67 10.74
C ARG A 261 -29.72 -29.50 12.02
N ALA A 262 -29.56 -30.40 12.99
CA ALA A 262 -30.19 -30.26 14.31
C ALA A 262 -29.68 -29.01 15.05
N THR A 263 -28.39 -28.66 14.89
CA THR A 263 -27.84 -27.42 15.45
C THR A 263 -28.28 -26.15 14.70
N GLU A 264 -28.48 -26.20 13.38
CA GLU A 264 -29.01 -25.07 12.61
C GLU A 264 -30.51 -24.82 12.88
N ALA A 265 -31.27 -25.87 13.20
CA ALA A 265 -32.67 -25.75 13.63
C ALA A 265 -32.82 -25.15 15.04
N ALA A 266 -31.78 -25.21 15.87
CA ALA A 266 -31.71 -24.55 17.17
C ALA A 266 -31.36 -23.05 17.02
N LYS A 267 -32.24 -22.30 16.36
CA LYS A 267 -32.16 -20.83 16.26
C LYS A 267 -32.15 -20.20 17.66
N GLY A 268 -30.96 -19.86 18.15
CA GLY A 268 -30.75 -18.90 19.24
C GLY A 268 -31.06 -19.37 20.66
N GLU A 269 -31.75 -20.51 20.88
CA GLU A 269 -32.08 -20.96 22.23
C GLU A 269 -30.88 -21.57 22.97
N SER A 270 -29.99 -22.30 22.27
CA SER A 270 -28.83 -22.97 22.88
C SER A 270 -27.56 -22.12 22.97
N ALA A 271 -27.59 -20.87 22.49
CA ALA A 271 -26.45 -19.98 22.62
C ALA A 271 -26.13 -19.73 24.12
N PRO A 272 -24.87 -19.88 24.55
CA PRO A 272 -24.47 -19.61 25.93
C PRO A 272 -24.87 -18.18 26.32
N GLN A 273 -25.25 -17.98 27.59
CA GLN A 273 -25.79 -16.71 28.06
C GLN A 273 -24.85 -15.53 27.76
N GLU A 274 -23.53 -15.75 27.86
CA GLU A 274 -22.51 -14.76 27.49
C GLU A 274 -22.60 -14.30 26.03
N ALA A 275 -22.90 -15.20 25.09
CA ALA A 275 -23.07 -14.84 23.68
C ALA A 275 -24.34 -14.01 23.46
N LYS A 276 -25.43 -14.33 24.17
CA LYS A 276 -26.67 -13.54 24.13
C LYS A 276 -26.45 -12.14 24.71
N ASP A 277 -25.72 -12.05 25.81
CA ASP A 277 -25.40 -10.77 26.46
C ASP A 277 -24.50 -9.90 25.57
N LEU A 278 -23.52 -10.49 24.85
CA LEU A 278 -22.68 -9.79 23.88
C LEU A 278 -23.47 -9.29 22.67
N VAL A 279 -24.41 -10.08 22.15
CA VAL A 279 -25.28 -9.65 21.04
C VAL A 279 -26.18 -8.51 21.48
N ALA A 280 -26.79 -8.60 22.67
CA ALA A 280 -27.59 -7.51 23.23
C ALA A 280 -26.77 -6.24 23.45
N GLN A 281 -25.51 -6.39 23.90
CA GLN A 281 -24.58 -5.27 24.04
C GLN A 281 -24.24 -4.65 22.68
N ALA A 282 -23.96 -5.45 21.66
CA ALA A 282 -23.69 -4.97 20.30
C ALA A 282 -24.89 -4.22 19.70
N GLU A 283 -26.11 -4.75 19.87
CA GLU A 283 -27.36 -4.09 19.45
C GLU A 283 -27.57 -2.76 20.19
N SER A 284 -27.24 -2.69 21.48
CA SER A 284 -27.34 -1.45 22.26
C SER A 284 -26.37 -0.37 21.78
N LEU A 285 -25.14 -0.75 21.39
CA LEU A 285 -24.13 0.17 20.88
C LEU A 285 -24.44 0.63 19.45
N ALA A 286 -24.94 -0.27 18.61
CA ALA A 286 -25.37 0.03 17.24
C ALA A 286 -26.52 1.05 17.20
N ASN A 287 -27.50 0.89 18.10
CA ASN A 287 -28.60 1.85 18.28
C ASN A 287 -28.22 3.06 19.16
N GLY A 288 -26.95 3.19 19.52
CA GLY A 288 -26.44 4.26 20.36
C GLY A 288 -26.49 5.63 19.69
N PRO A 289 -26.40 6.72 20.48
CA PRO A 289 -26.53 8.10 19.99
C PRO A 289 -25.44 8.53 19.01
N VAL A 290 -24.30 7.82 19.00
CA VAL A 290 -23.16 8.08 18.11
C VAL A 290 -23.36 7.39 16.76
N LEU A 291 -23.48 6.05 16.76
CA LEU A 291 -23.58 5.26 15.53
C LEU A 291 -24.90 5.49 14.77
N GLY A 292 -26.00 5.75 15.48
CA GLY A 292 -27.27 6.09 14.82
C GLY A 292 -27.23 7.41 14.02
N LYS A 293 -26.35 8.34 14.39
CA LYS A 293 -26.15 9.61 13.66
C LYS A 293 -25.24 9.47 12.45
N LEU A 294 -24.48 8.37 12.33
CA LEU A 294 -23.53 8.10 11.26
C LEU A 294 -24.12 7.31 10.08
N HIS A 295 -25.45 7.30 9.91
CA HIS A 295 -26.12 6.56 8.83
C HIS A 295 -25.76 7.03 7.41
N ASN A 296 -25.22 8.25 7.26
CA ASN A 296 -24.75 8.80 5.99
C ASN A 296 -23.22 8.76 5.83
N ALA A 297 -22.50 8.19 6.80
CA ALA A 297 -21.05 8.03 6.72
C ALA A 297 -20.68 6.83 5.84
N SER A 298 -19.47 6.85 5.29
CA SER A 298 -18.86 5.72 4.60
C SER A 298 -18.70 4.52 5.53
N ASP A 299 -18.70 3.32 4.94
CA ASP A 299 -18.53 2.07 5.68
C ASP A 299 -17.22 2.06 6.49
N ASP A 300 -16.16 2.70 5.97
CA ASP A 300 -14.86 2.80 6.63
C ASP A 300 -14.90 3.73 7.85
N LEU A 301 -15.53 4.90 7.71
CA LEU A 301 -15.71 5.84 8.83
C LEU A 301 -16.64 5.26 9.89
N PHE A 302 -17.70 4.57 9.47
CA PHE A 302 -18.62 3.88 10.36
C PHE A 302 -17.93 2.73 11.12
N ALA A 303 -17.16 1.89 10.43
CA ALA A 303 -16.41 0.80 11.04
C ALA A 303 -15.40 1.33 12.06
N TRP A 304 -14.66 2.39 11.70
CA TRP A 304 -13.74 3.03 12.63
C TRP A 304 -14.47 3.60 13.87
N ALA A 305 -15.55 4.35 13.67
CA ALA A 305 -16.33 4.89 14.77
C ALA A 305 -16.92 3.79 15.67
N ALA A 306 -17.38 2.68 15.08
CA ALA A 306 -17.90 1.53 15.81
C ALA A 306 -16.83 0.90 16.72
N THR A 307 -15.59 0.76 16.25
CA THR A 307 -14.49 0.27 17.11
C THR A 307 -14.21 1.22 18.27
N ARG A 308 -14.32 2.54 18.06
CA ARG A 308 -14.11 3.54 19.11
C ARG A 308 -15.24 3.57 20.13
N VAL A 309 -16.48 3.45 19.69
CA VAL A 309 -17.65 3.34 20.57
C VAL A 309 -17.59 2.06 21.41
N ALA A 310 -17.11 0.95 20.84
CA ALA A 310 -16.93 -0.30 21.59
C ALA A 310 -15.87 -0.17 22.70
N VAL A 311 -14.80 0.61 22.48
CA VAL A 311 -13.75 0.85 23.48
C VAL A 311 -14.16 1.93 24.50
N ALA A 312 -14.85 2.97 24.06
CA ALA A 312 -15.29 4.10 24.88
C ALA A 312 -16.78 4.41 24.65
N PRO A 313 -17.71 3.67 25.30
CA PRO A 313 -19.15 3.80 25.08
C PRO A 313 -19.75 5.16 25.46
N HIS A 314 -19.03 5.94 26.27
CA HIS A 314 -19.47 7.25 26.77
C HIS A 314 -18.91 8.43 25.96
N ALA A 315 -18.06 8.18 24.96
CA ALA A 315 -17.49 9.24 24.14
C ALA A 315 -18.57 9.88 23.27
N SER A 316 -18.54 11.23 23.18
CA SER A 316 -19.48 11.95 22.34
C SER A 316 -19.13 11.79 20.86
N LEU A 317 -20.12 12.01 19.98
CA LEU A 317 -19.88 12.00 18.54
C LEU A 317 -18.84 13.07 18.12
N GLU A 318 -18.85 14.22 18.80
CA GLU A 318 -17.91 15.32 18.56
C GLU A 318 -16.47 14.92 18.91
N ASP A 319 -16.28 14.20 20.01
CA ASP A 319 -14.96 13.72 20.42
C ASP A 319 -14.42 12.68 19.41
N ILE A 320 -15.27 11.72 19.01
CA ILE A 320 -14.89 10.64 18.10
C ILE A 320 -14.59 11.19 16.70
N LEU A 321 -15.48 12.00 16.13
CA LEU A 321 -15.25 12.60 14.82
C LEU A 321 -14.15 13.67 14.86
N GLY A 322 -13.98 14.38 15.98
CA GLY A 322 -12.89 15.34 16.16
C GLY A 322 -11.52 14.66 16.16
N GLU A 323 -11.42 13.47 16.76
CA GLU A 323 -10.21 12.64 16.69
C GLU A 323 -9.95 12.18 15.24
N MET A 324 -10.98 11.75 14.50
CA MET A 324 -10.84 11.39 13.09
C MET A 324 -10.48 12.59 12.20
N ALA A 325 -11.08 13.76 12.43
CA ALA A 325 -10.75 14.97 11.68
C ALA A 325 -9.31 15.43 11.92
N THR A 326 -8.80 15.25 13.15
CA THR A 326 -7.46 15.72 13.55
C THR A 326 -6.36 14.73 13.17
N TYR A 327 -6.59 13.42 13.36
CA TYR A 327 -5.58 12.37 13.22
C TYR A 327 -5.87 11.37 12.10
N GLY A 328 -7.05 11.45 11.49
CA GLY A 328 -7.43 10.60 10.37
C GLY A 328 -6.64 10.87 9.11
N ILE A 329 -6.67 9.92 8.20
CA ILE A 329 -5.90 9.98 6.96
C ILE A 329 -6.85 10.22 5.79
N GLY A 330 -6.55 11.25 5.00
CA GLY A 330 -7.13 11.46 3.68
C GLY A 330 -8.64 11.69 3.71
N GLU A 331 -9.38 10.82 3.02
CA GLU A 331 -10.81 10.98 2.75
C GLU A 331 -11.67 10.80 4.01
N MET A 332 -11.27 9.94 4.96
CA MET A 332 -12.01 9.76 6.23
C MET A 332 -11.95 10.99 7.14
N ALA A 333 -10.82 11.70 7.14
CA ALA A 333 -10.68 12.93 7.92
C ALA A 333 -11.52 14.08 7.33
N ALA A 334 -11.54 14.17 5.99
CA ALA A 334 -12.39 15.14 5.29
C ALA A 334 -13.87 14.84 5.55
N GLU A 335 -14.29 13.58 5.42
CA GLU A 335 -15.66 13.15 5.66
C GLU A 335 -16.10 13.38 7.12
N ALA A 336 -15.25 13.06 8.10
CA ALA A 336 -15.53 13.36 9.51
C ALA A 336 -15.70 14.87 9.75
N THR A 337 -14.92 15.70 9.06
CA THR A 337 -15.06 17.16 9.12
C THR A 337 -16.38 17.61 8.51
N ASP A 338 -16.76 17.08 7.34
CA ASP A 338 -18.01 17.43 6.67
C ASP A 338 -19.24 17.06 7.53
N ILE A 339 -19.21 15.91 8.21
CA ILE A 339 -20.29 15.48 9.12
C ILE A 339 -20.35 16.39 10.36
N LEU A 340 -19.20 16.76 10.93
CA LEU A 340 -19.13 17.73 12.04
C LEU A 340 -19.65 19.11 11.62
N GLU A 341 -19.29 19.58 10.43
CA GLU A 341 -19.74 20.86 9.88
C GLU A 341 -21.26 20.86 9.63
N ALA A 342 -21.81 19.77 9.08
CA ALA A 342 -23.24 19.62 8.86
C ALA A 342 -24.04 19.65 10.17
N GLN A 343 -23.45 19.17 11.28
CA GLN A 343 -24.09 19.15 12.58
C GLN A 343 -23.95 20.49 13.34
N CYS A 344 -22.86 21.24 13.14
CA CYS A 344 -22.62 22.50 13.83
C CYS A 344 -23.32 23.71 13.21
N GLY A 345 -23.90 23.61 12.01
CA GLY A 345 -24.69 24.69 11.37
C GLY A 345 -23.89 25.96 11.03
N ALA A 346 -22.63 26.04 11.45
CA ALA A 346 -21.67 27.08 11.15
C ALA A 346 -20.32 26.41 10.88
N ARG A 347 -19.74 26.75 9.74
CA ARG A 347 -18.37 26.38 9.38
C ARG A 347 -17.43 26.96 10.44
N ALA A 348 -16.38 26.24 10.83
CA ALA A 348 -15.34 26.82 11.66
C ALA A 348 -14.79 28.08 10.96
N GLY A 349 -14.97 29.25 11.58
CA GLY A 349 -14.66 30.57 11.00
C GLY A 349 -15.81 31.30 10.28
N SER A 350 -17.03 30.74 10.22
CA SER A 350 -18.22 31.43 9.67
C SER A 350 -19.20 31.94 10.73
N SER A 351 -19.02 31.63 12.01
CA SER A 351 -19.81 32.20 13.09
C SER A 351 -19.31 33.60 13.42
N GLY A 352 -20.09 34.61 13.02
CA GLY A 352 -20.04 35.99 13.52
C GLY A 352 -18.63 36.58 13.63
N GLY A 353 -18.14 37.14 12.52
CA GLY A 353 -16.93 37.97 12.56
C GLY A 353 -16.99 39.00 13.68
N ILE A 354 -15.83 39.40 14.19
CA ILE A 354 -15.70 40.31 15.34
C ILE A 354 -16.56 41.56 15.10
N GLN A 355 -17.62 41.70 15.89
CA GLN A 355 -18.48 42.89 15.86
C GLN A 355 -18.05 43.80 17.01
N VAL A 356 -17.35 44.89 16.67
CA VAL A 356 -17.00 45.94 17.62
C VAL A 356 -18.04 47.05 17.53
N SER A 357 -18.74 47.32 18.63
CA SER A 357 -19.61 48.49 18.71
C SER A 357 -18.80 49.78 18.81
N ALA A 358 -19.38 50.90 18.37
CA ALA A 358 -18.71 52.20 18.43
C ALA A 358 -18.36 52.57 19.89
N VAL A 359 -17.17 53.14 20.07
CA VAL A 359 -16.71 53.60 21.39
C VAL A 359 -17.56 54.78 21.85
N VAL A 360 -18.26 54.61 22.97
CA VAL A 360 -19.03 55.69 23.60
C VAL A 360 -18.13 56.39 24.61
N TRP A 361 -17.99 57.71 24.44
CA TRP A 361 -17.19 58.57 25.32
C TRP A 361 -18.11 59.41 26.19
N GLU A 362 -18.08 59.20 27.50
CA GLU A 362 -18.76 60.04 28.48
C GLU A 362 -17.73 60.99 29.14
N SER A 363 -18.14 62.21 29.47
CA SER A 363 -17.26 63.22 30.06
C SER A 363 -16.69 62.75 31.41
N GLY A 364 -15.38 62.50 31.47
CA GLY A 364 -14.68 62.06 32.68
C GLY A 364 -14.55 60.53 32.84
N CYS A 365 -15.00 59.74 31.87
CA CYS A 365 -14.89 58.28 31.88
C CYS A 365 -14.04 57.78 30.69
N PRO A 366 -13.36 56.63 30.81
CA PRO A 366 -12.74 55.96 29.66
C PRO A 366 -13.79 55.56 28.63
N GLY A 367 -13.41 55.56 27.35
CA GLY A 367 -14.26 55.14 26.25
C GLY A 367 -14.67 53.68 26.44
N LYS A 368 -15.96 53.38 26.30
CA LYS A 368 -16.49 52.03 26.46
C LYS A 368 -16.98 51.50 25.13
N ALA A 369 -16.52 50.31 24.75
CA ALA A 369 -17.01 49.57 23.60
C ALA A 369 -17.40 48.15 24.01
N THR A 370 -18.28 47.54 23.23
CA THR A 370 -18.62 46.11 23.37
C THR A 370 -18.15 45.37 22.13
N ALA A 371 -17.31 44.36 22.32
CA ALA A 371 -16.85 43.49 21.25
C ALA A 371 -17.53 42.12 21.39
N THR A 372 -18.27 41.70 20.38
CA THR A 372 -18.83 40.35 20.32
C THR A 372 -17.88 39.48 19.52
N ILE A 373 -17.26 38.51 20.19
CA ILE A 373 -16.36 37.53 19.59
C ILE A 373 -16.99 36.15 19.84
N GLU A 374 -17.32 35.44 18.76
CA GLU A 374 -17.85 34.06 18.83
C GLU A 374 -19.08 33.93 19.74
N GLY A 375 -19.95 34.95 19.76
CA GLY A 375 -21.17 34.97 20.58
C GLY A 375 -20.97 35.39 22.05
N VAL A 376 -19.72 35.62 22.47
CA VAL A 376 -19.39 36.14 23.81
C VAL A 376 -19.21 37.66 23.74
N VAL A 377 -19.92 38.39 24.60
CA VAL A 377 -19.85 39.85 24.68
C VAL A 377 -18.76 40.28 25.65
N TRP A 378 -17.73 40.91 25.12
CA TRP A 378 -16.63 41.52 25.87
C TRP A 378 -16.84 43.02 26.00
N THR A 379 -16.47 43.57 27.16
CA THR A 379 -16.43 45.03 27.34
C THR A 379 -14.98 45.49 27.22
N VAL A 380 -14.72 46.36 26.25
CA VAL A 380 -13.40 46.95 25.99
C VAL A 380 -13.41 48.39 26.50
N TRP A 381 -12.34 48.75 27.21
CA TRP A 381 -12.14 50.11 27.73
C TRP A 381 -10.96 50.75 27.01
N ASP A 382 -11.19 51.93 26.43
CA ASP A 382 -10.18 52.75 25.77
C ASP A 382 -9.88 53.97 26.64
N TYR A 383 -8.64 54.06 27.11
CA TYR A 383 -8.18 55.13 28.00
C TYR A 383 -7.54 56.30 27.26
N LYS A 384 -7.67 56.38 25.93
CA LYS A 384 -7.13 57.45 25.08
C LYS A 384 -5.71 57.82 25.51
N GLU A 385 -4.73 57.01 25.14
CA GLU A 385 -3.33 57.39 25.31
C GLU A 385 -3.08 58.70 24.52
N GLU A 386 -2.81 59.79 25.24
CA GLU A 386 -2.33 61.06 24.66
C GLU A 386 -0.87 60.97 24.21
#